data_AF-A0AAE0AD87-F1
#
_entry.id   AF-A0AAE0AD87-F1
#
_cell.length_a   1.000
_cell.length_b   1.000
_cell.length_c   1.000
_cell.angle_alpha   90.00
_cell.angle_beta   90.00
_cell.angle_gamma   90.00
#
_symmetry.space_group_name_H-M   'P 1'
#
loop_
_entity.id
_entity.type
_entity.pdbx_description
1 polymer ?
#
loop_
_entity_poly.entity_id
_entity_poly.type
_entity_poly.pdbx_seq_one_letter_code
_entity_poly.pdbx_strand_id
1 'polypeptide(L)'
;MSLCLFSGLLMMLILCFQELSSIRQTVKQDKPLMYEDWKESILPLLDSTPLKFKSEYFGVEEYFAAKSLIASRSFEIDDYHGFGMVPLADLFNHKTGAEDVHFTSTSSDHESQSDADDNYYVHADAGDDEISTEKSQLDREESSASRNGTNASGGSDLESSSVSGEDHTVLQMIMVKDVAVGVEVFNTYGLLGNAALLHRYGFTEPDNSYDIVNIDLELVLQWSSSLFSSRHSRARLSLWQRLGYSGCDSQDAEYFEITSDGEPQSELLILLYIMLLPEDAYRKLDLTISTAGSQDEAICVCLSEKNNIPLEKATEMIKELLLTESVCKALHSLADLRESFYGLNSKKDDIEVLRCCSIRDRKLYHSLVLRVSERRILEKLRTCAAIGMKSSLKTTKISSLRKRLKRN
;
A
#
# COMPACT_ATOMS: atom_id res chain seq x y z
N MET A 1 1.27 -31.19 8.26
CA MET A 1 0.40 -30.55 7.26
C MET A 1 -0.75 -29.89 7.97
N SER A 2 -0.63 -28.60 8.26
CA SER A 2 -1.73 -27.80 8.81
C SER A 2 -2.62 -27.41 7.63
N LEU A 3 -3.61 -28.26 7.31
CA LEU A 3 -4.67 -27.90 6.36
C LEU A 3 -5.31 -26.58 6.85
N CYS A 4 -5.13 -25.53 6.05
CA CYS A 4 -5.80 -24.25 6.19
C CYS A 4 -7.32 -24.45 6.08
N LEU A 5 -7.96 -24.79 7.20
CA LEU A 5 -9.39 -24.55 7.42
C LEU A 5 -9.59 -23.03 7.61
N PHE A 6 -9.40 -22.27 6.53
CA PHE A 6 -9.53 -20.80 6.52
C PHE A 6 -10.90 -20.32 6.01
N SER A 7 -11.85 -21.23 5.74
CA SER A 7 -13.15 -20.94 5.12
C SER A 7 -14.17 -20.21 6.03
N GLY A 8 -13.71 -19.42 7.01
CA GLY A 8 -14.63 -18.69 7.89
C GLY A 8 -13.99 -17.74 8.90
N LEU A 9 -12.68 -17.52 8.86
CA LEU A 9 -11.99 -16.72 9.89
C LEU A 9 -11.87 -15.22 9.60
N LEU A 10 -12.01 -14.80 8.33
CA LEU A 10 -11.98 -13.38 7.99
C LEU A 10 -13.19 -12.63 8.60
N MET A 11 -14.35 -13.30 8.65
CA MET A 11 -15.61 -12.66 9.08
C MET A 11 -15.89 -12.70 10.60
N MET A 12 -14.94 -13.21 11.39
CA MET A 12 -15.04 -13.32 12.85
C MET A 12 -13.95 -12.51 13.57
N LEU A 13 -13.28 -11.59 12.86
CA LEU A 13 -12.32 -10.62 13.40
C LEU A 13 -13.00 -9.44 14.15
N ILE A 14 -14.33 -9.31 14.08
CA ILE A 14 -15.03 -8.08 14.51
C ILE A 14 -15.19 -7.94 16.04
N LEU A 15 -15.12 -9.03 16.82
CA LEU A 15 -15.56 -9.01 18.23
C LEU A 15 -14.46 -8.81 19.29
N CYS A 16 -13.17 -8.70 18.93
CA CYS A 16 -12.08 -8.56 19.92
C CYS A 16 -11.28 -7.24 19.83
N PHE A 17 -11.62 -6.36 18.88
CA PHE A 17 -10.76 -5.23 18.52
C PHE A 17 -11.40 -3.89 18.86
N GLN A 18 -11.05 -3.33 20.02
CA GLN A 18 -11.35 -1.95 20.36
C GLN A 18 -10.22 -0.96 20.00
N GLU A 19 -9.05 -1.40 19.55
CA GLU A 19 -7.81 -0.59 19.67
C GLU A 19 -6.93 -0.52 18.40
N LEU A 20 -7.44 -0.84 17.20
CA LEU A 20 -6.71 -0.73 15.92
C LEU A 20 -7.60 -0.02 14.89
N SER A 21 -7.36 1.27 14.63
CA SER A 21 -8.30 2.13 13.89
C SER A 21 -8.35 1.84 12.38
N SER A 22 -7.21 1.65 11.70
CA SER A 22 -7.18 1.53 10.23
C SER A 22 -7.76 0.21 9.72
N ILE A 23 -7.21 -0.95 10.11
CA ILE A 23 -7.69 -2.27 9.65
C ILE A 23 -9.16 -2.49 10.01
N ARG A 24 -9.59 -2.06 11.20
CA ARG A 24 -10.99 -2.20 11.61
C ARG A 24 -11.92 -1.37 10.74
N GLN A 25 -11.48 -0.20 10.29
CA GLN A 25 -12.26 0.64 9.38
C GLN A 25 -12.35 -0.03 8.00
N THR A 26 -11.23 -0.50 7.45
CA THR A 26 -11.18 -1.24 6.18
C THR A 26 -12.11 -2.46 6.19
N VAL A 27 -11.99 -3.37 7.18
CA VAL A 27 -12.82 -4.58 7.27
C VAL A 27 -14.31 -4.25 7.44
N LYS A 28 -14.65 -3.13 8.09
CA LYS A 28 -16.04 -2.69 8.23
C LYS A 28 -16.63 -2.16 6.92
N GLN A 29 -15.81 -1.55 6.06
CA GLN A 29 -16.21 -1.03 4.74
C GLN A 29 -16.26 -2.16 3.71
N ASP A 30 -15.35 -3.13 3.75
CA ASP A 30 -15.32 -4.23 2.78
C ASP A 30 -16.61 -5.05 2.77
N LYS A 31 -17.15 -5.37 3.94
CA LYS A 31 -18.33 -6.24 4.05
C LYS A 31 -19.58 -5.69 3.33
N PRO A 32 -20.00 -4.43 3.54
CA PRO A 32 -21.12 -3.86 2.79
C PRO A 32 -20.80 -3.70 1.31
N LEU A 33 -19.57 -3.34 0.93
CA LEU A 33 -19.18 -3.25 -0.48
C LEU A 33 -19.30 -4.61 -1.18
N MET A 34 -18.71 -5.65 -0.61
CA MET A 34 -18.81 -7.02 -1.13
C MET A 34 -20.26 -7.52 -1.19
N TYR A 35 -21.14 -7.05 -0.30
CA TYR A 35 -22.56 -7.40 -0.35
C TYR A 35 -23.27 -6.71 -1.52
N GLU A 36 -23.00 -5.43 -1.76
CA GLU A 36 -23.54 -4.74 -2.93
C GLU A 36 -22.97 -5.33 -4.22
N ASP A 37 -21.68 -5.67 -4.29
CA ASP A 37 -21.08 -6.38 -5.43
C ASP A 37 -21.81 -7.70 -5.73
N TRP A 38 -22.06 -8.51 -4.69
CA TRP A 38 -22.81 -9.76 -4.84
C TRP A 38 -24.23 -9.50 -5.37
N LYS A 39 -24.90 -8.48 -4.85
CA LYS A 39 -26.28 -8.13 -5.22
C LYS A 39 -26.37 -7.57 -6.64
N GLU A 40 -25.36 -6.82 -7.10
CA GLU A 40 -25.33 -6.22 -8.42
C GLU A 40 -24.81 -7.19 -9.50
N SER A 41 -23.83 -8.02 -9.15
CA SER A 41 -23.13 -8.86 -10.14
C SER A 41 -23.54 -10.32 -10.10
N ILE A 42 -23.74 -10.91 -8.93
CA ILE A 42 -24.00 -12.36 -8.79
C ILE A 42 -25.49 -12.66 -8.78
N LEU A 43 -26.28 -11.89 -8.04
CA LEU A 43 -27.71 -12.10 -7.91
C LEU A 43 -28.44 -12.12 -9.28
N PRO A 44 -28.15 -11.22 -10.24
CA PRO A 44 -28.81 -11.28 -11.56
C PRO A 44 -28.43 -12.51 -12.38
N LEU A 45 -27.24 -13.09 -12.16
CA LEU A 45 -26.79 -14.29 -12.88
C LEU A 45 -27.54 -15.54 -12.42
N LEU A 46 -27.98 -15.59 -11.16
CA LEU A 46 -28.79 -16.69 -10.62
C LEU A 46 -30.16 -16.80 -11.29
N ASP A 47 -30.71 -15.67 -11.72
CA ASP A 47 -32.00 -15.58 -12.40
C ASP A 47 -31.88 -15.72 -13.94
N SER A 48 -30.66 -15.69 -14.48
CA SER A 48 -30.41 -15.74 -15.92
C SER A 48 -30.52 -17.16 -16.50
N THR A 49 -31.27 -17.32 -17.59
CA THR A 49 -31.36 -18.60 -18.33
C THR A 49 -30.36 -18.54 -19.49
N PRO A 50 -29.33 -19.41 -19.55
CA PRO A 50 -29.44 -20.87 -19.50
C PRO A 50 -28.68 -21.57 -18.36
N LEU A 51 -27.93 -20.84 -17.55
CA LEU A 51 -27.10 -21.38 -16.48
C LEU A 51 -27.96 -21.58 -15.23
N LYS A 52 -28.56 -22.78 -15.07
CA LYS A 52 -29.24 -23.15 -13.82
C LYS A 52 -28.22 -23.33 -12.70
N PHE A 53 -27.76 -22.22 -12.13
CA PHE A 53 -26.94 -22.24 -10.93
C PHE A 53 -27.77 -22.73 -9.75
N LYS A 54 -27.18 -23.59 -8.93
CA LYS A 54 -27.81 -23.99 -7.67
C LYS A 54 -27.59 -22.86 -6.67
N SER A 55 -28.67 -22.16 -6.32
CA SER A 55 -28.64 -21.03 -5.38
C SER A 55 -27.92 -21.34 -4.05
N GLU A 56 -27.84 -22.62 -3.64
CA GLU A 56 -27.12 -23.06 -2.43
C GLU A 56 -25.60 -22.79 -2.44
N TYR A 57 -24.95 -22.65 -3.61
CA TYR A 57 -23.49 -22.40 -3.69
C TYR A 57 -23.12 -20.95 -3.99
N PHE A 58 -24.10 -20.08 -4.18
CA PHE A 58 -23.90 -18.70 -4.61
C PHE A 58 -24.58 -17.71 -3.65
N GLY A 59 -24.78 -18.12 -2.40
CA GLY A 59 -25.21 -17.22 -1.34
C GLY A 59 -24.13 -16.17 -1.03
N VAL A 60 -24.52 -15.19 -0.23
CA VAL A 60 -23.64 -14.09 0.21
C VAL A 60 -22.41 -14.62 0.96
N GLU A 61 -22.60 -15.62 1.82
CA GLU A 61 -21.52 -16.18 2.63
C GLU A 61 -20.53 -16.97 1.76
N GLU A 62 -21.01 -17.70 0.75
CA GLU A 62 -20.16 -18.38 -0.23
C GLU A 62 -19.38 -17.36 -1.09
N TYR A 63 -20.01 -16.25 -1.47
CA TYR A 63 -19.33 -15.16 -2.18
C TYR A 63 -18.23 -14.55 -1.33
N PHE A 64 -18.49 -14.28 -0.04
CA PHE A 64 -17.46 -13.78 0.88
C PHE A 64 -16.32 -14.77 1.06
N ALA A 65 -16.62 -16.06 1.16
CA ALA A 65 -15.60 -17.11 1.23
C ALA A 65 -14.76 -17.16 -0.04
N ALA A 66 -15.39 -17.06 -1.22
CA ALA A 66 -14.68 -17.04 -2.51
C ALA A 66 -13.79 -15.81 -2.66
N LYS A 67 -14.29 -14.59 -2.38
CA LYS A 67 -13.48 -13.36 -2.37
C LYS A 67 -12.30 -13.45 -1.40
N SER A 68 -12.51 -14.01 -0.20
CA SER A 68 -11.44 -14.23 0.78
C SER A 68 -10.36 -15.20 0.27
N LEU A 69 -10.77 -16.26 -0.44
CA LEU A 69 -9.84 -17.19 -1.06
C LEU A 69 -9.04 -16.52 -2.18
N ILE A 70 -9.71 -15.79 -3.08
CA ILE A 70 -9.05 -15.05 -4.16
C ILE A 70 -8.03 -14.08 -3.56
N ALA A 71 -8.43 -13.22 -2.62
CA ALA A 71 -7.56 -12.24 -1.99
C ALA A 71 -6.31 -12.83 -1.32
N SER A 72 -6.36 -14.08 -0.88
CA SER A 72 -5.28 -14.75 -0.14
C SER A 72 -4.46 -15.77 -0.96
N ARG A 73 -4.87 -16.08 -2.20
CA ARG A 73 -4.30 -17.19 -3.00
C ARG A 73 -4.14 -16.90 -4.49
N SER A 74 -4.75 -15.84 -5.04
CA SER A 74 -4.54 -15.49 -6.43
C SER A 74 -3.15 -14.89 -6.65
N PHE A 75 -2.62 -15.09 -7.85
CA PHE A 75 -1.39 -14.49 -8.35
C PHE A 75 -1.73 -13.51 -9.47
N GLU A 76 -0.98 -12.42 -9.54
CA GLU A 76 -0.92 -11.61 -10.75
C GLU A 76 -0.12 -12.39 -11.80
N ILE A 77 -0.73 -12.68 -12.94
CA ILE A 77 -0.14 -13.50 -13.99
C ILE A 77 0.65 -12.63 -14.97
N ASP A 78 -0.03 -11.66 -15.57
CA ASP A 78 0.53 -10.63 -16.46
C ASP A 78 -0.54 -9.56 -16.74
N ASP A 79 -0.16 -8.48 -17.44
CA ASP A 79 -1.05 -7.37 -17.80
C ASP A 79 -2.28 -7.79 -18.62
N TYR A 80 -2.21 -8.92 -19.31
CA TYR A 80 -3.29 -9.40 -20.18
C TYR A 80 -4.29 -10.28 -19.42
N HIS A 81 -3.81 -11.21 -18.58
CA HIS A 81 -4.61 -12.17 -17.83
C HIS A 81 -5.03 -11.65 -16.44
N GLY A 82 -4.34 -10.66 -15.90
CA GLY A 82 -4.60 -10.10 -14.57
C GLY A 82 -4.37 -11.13 -13.47
N PHE A 83 -5.33 -11.25 -12.55
CA PHE A 83 -5.23 -12.17 -11.40
C PHE A 83 -5.84 -13.54 -11.69
N GLY A 84 -5.11 -14.61 -11.35
CA GLY A 84 -5.58 -15.98 -11.49
C GLY A 84 -5.21 -16.88 -10.32
N MET A 85 -5.97 -17.95 -10.14
CA MET A 85 -5.65 -19.01 -9.19
C MET A 85 -4.64 -19.96 -9.84
N VAL A 86 -3.47 -20.14 -9.21
CA VAL A 86 -2.40 -21.00 -9.75
C VAL A 86 -2.20 -22.20 -8.82
N PRO A 87 -2.78 -23.36 -9.15
CA PRO A 87 -2.61 -24.57 -8.34
C PRO A 87 -1.13 -24.92 -8.17
N LEU A 88 -0.77 -25.46 -7.00
CA LEU A 88 0.60 -25.78 -6.57
C LEU A 88 1.44 -24.56 -6.20
N ALA A 89 1.38 -23.47 -6.97
CA ALA A 89 2.06 -22.22 -6.60
C ALA A 89 1.49 -21.62 -5.32
N ASP A 90 0.17 -21.73 -5.12
CA ASP A 90 -0.54 -21.26 -3.93
C ASP A 90 -0.29 -22.07 -2.65
N LEU A 91 0.50 -23.14 -2.73
CA LEU A 91 0.93 -23.96 -1.59
C LEU A 91 2.07 -23.31 -0.79
N PHE A 92 2.91 -22.50 -1.45
CA PHE A 92 4.08 -21.91 -0.82
C PHE A 92 3.67 -20.77 0.11
N ASN A 93 4.07 -20.88 1.38
CA ASN A 93 3.82 -19.84 2.38
C ASN A 93 4.70 -18.62 2.15
N HIS A 94 4.24 -17.47 2.65
CA HIS A 94 5.01 -16.23 2.64
C HIS A 94 6.15 -16.24 3.64
N LYS A 95 7.24 -15.54 3.31
CA LYS A 95 8.20 -15.04 4.29
C LYS A 95 8.83 -13.73 3.86
N THR A 96 8.70 -12.69 4.68
CA THR A 96 9.28 -11.38 4.39
C THR A 96 10.80 -11.46 4.21
N GLY A 97 11.30 -10.95 3.08
CA GLY A 97 12.73 -10.80 2.79
C GLY A 97 13.53 -12.12 2.72
N ALA A 98 12.85 -13.26 2.74
CA ALA A 98 13.47 -14.58 2.80
C ALA A 98 12.72 -15.59 1.91
N GLU A 99 12.39 -15.17 0.70
CA GLU A 99 11.89 -16.07 -0.35
C GLU A 99 12.96 -17.07 -0.78
N ASP A 100 12.51 -18.29 -1.04
CA ASP A 100 13.29 -19.40 -1.57
C ASP A 100 12.82 -19.75 -2.98
N VAL A 101 11.56 -19.47 -3.31
CA VAL A 101 10.96 -19.61 -4.64
C VAL A 101 10.32 -18.32 -5.11
N HIS A 102 10.27 -18.15 -6.43
CA HIS A 102 9.69 -16.99 -7.09
C HIS A 102 8.77 -17.41 -8.25
N PHE A 103 7.62 -16.75 -8.37
CA PHE A 103 6.65 -16.98 -9.43
C PHE A 103 6.95 -16.12 -10.66
N THR A 104 6.89 -16.71 -11.87
CA THR A 104 7.16 -15.99 -13.12
C THR A 104 6.29 -16.53 -14.26
N SER A 105 5.92 -15.65 -15.20
CA SER A 105 5.27 -16.00 -16.47
C SER A 105 6.27 -15.81 -17.60
N THR A 106 6.57 -16.86 -18.37
CA THR A 106 7.45 -16.76 -19.55
C THR A 106 6.64 -16.99 -20.82
N SER A 107 6.64 -16.02 -21.73
CA SER A 107 6.29 -16.23 -23.13
C SER A 107 7.42 -16.99 -23.83
N SER A 108 7.10 -17.94 -24.71
CA SER A 108 8.06 -18.79 -25.43
C SER A 108 9.01 -18.05 -26.37
N ASP A 109 8.83 -16.76 -26.58
CA ASP A 109 9.69 -15.96 -27.45
C ASP A 109 10.58 -15.01 -26.63
N HIS A 110 11.89 -15.21 -26.79
CA HIS A 110 13.03 -14.48 -26.24
C HIS A 110 13.63 -15.00 -24.92
N GLU A 111 14.46 -16.06 -25.03
CA GLU A 111 15.65 -16.16 -24.18
C GLU A 111 16.59 -14.98 -24.49
N SER A 112 16.32 -13.82 -23.91
CA SER A 112 17.34 -12.79 -23.71
C SER A 112 17.81 -12.88 -22.27
N GLN A 113 19.02 -13.41 -22.09
CA GLN A 113 19.80 -13.23 -20.87
C GLN A 113 19.88 -11.73 -20.58
N SER A 114 19.16 -11.26 -19.57
CA SER A 114 19.48 -10.02 -18.89
C SER A 114 19.56 -10.31 -17.40
N ASP A 115 20.79 -10.48 -16.92
CA ASP A 115 21.14 -10.16 -15.54
C ASP A 115 20.88 -8.66 -15.34
N ALA A 116 19.65 -8.31 -14.99
CA ALA A 116 19.27 -6.97 -14.60
C ALA A 116 18.31 -7.08 -13.41
N ASP A 117 18.76 -6.46 -12.33
CA ASP A 117 18.08 -6.23 -11.06
C ASP A 117 16.79 -5.43 -11.30
N ASP A 118 15.72 -6.09 -11.78
CA ASP A 118 14.40 -5.49 -11.91
C ASP A 118 13.71 -5.48 -10.54
N ASN A 119 14.09 -4.51 -9.72
CA ASN A 119 13.24 -3.97 -8.67
C ASN A 119 12.03 -3.29 -9.34
N TYR A 120 11.08 -4.08 -9.81
CA TYR A 120 9.78 -3.56 -10.23
C TYR A 120 8.98 -3.22 -8.96
N TYR A 121 8.81 -1.92 -8.72
CA TYR A 121 7.98 -1.39 -7.64
C TYR A 121 6.53 -1.84 -7.87
N VAL A 122 6.10 -2.89 -7.17
CA VAL A 122 4.68 -3.22 -7.04
C VAL A 122 4.09 -2.24 -6.03
N HIS A 123 3.49 -1.16 -6.53
CA HIS A 123 2.43 -0.49 -5.80
C HIS A 123 1.31 -1.53 -5.63
N ALA A 124 1.03 -1.93 -4.39
CA ALA A 124 -0.20 -2.62 -4.07
C ALA A 124 -1.34 -1.60 -4.22
N ASP A 125 -1.76 -1.38 -5.47
CA ASP A 125 -2.90 -0.52 -5.74
C ASP A 125 -4.16 -1.20 -5.20
N ALA A 126 -4.93 -0.42 -4.47
CA ALA A 126 -6.21 -0.84 -3.95
C ALA A 126 -7.13 -1.02 -5.14
N GLY A 127 -7.66 -2.23 -5.32
CA GLY A 127 -8.62 -2.50 -6.38
C GLY A 127 -9.82 -1.56 -6.28
N ASP A 128 -9.90 -0.61 -7.20
CA ASP A 128 -11.08 0.18 -7.52
C ASP A 128 -11.37 -0.05 -9.01
N ASP A 129 -12.41 -0.84 -9.30
CA ASP A 129 -12.89 -1.12 -10.65
C ASP A 129 -13.66 0.12 -11.16
N GLU A 130 -12.97 1.11 -11.74
CA GLU A 130 -13.63 2.12 -12.60
C GLU A 130 -13.55 1.71 -14.08
N ILE A 131 -14.66 1.19 -14.61
CA ILE A 131 -14.90 1.11 -16.05
C ILE A 131 -15.13 2.54 -16.60
N SER A 132 -14.08 3.14 -17.15
CA SER A 132 -14.20 4.34 -17.98
C SER A 132 -14.52 3.94 -19.43
N THR A 133 -15.78 4.16 -19.83
CA THR A 133 -16.24 3.95 -21.20
C THR A 133 -15.91 5.18 -22.05
N GLU A 134 -14.85 5.14 -22.86
CA GLU A 134 -14.63 6.15 -23.90
C GLU A 134 -14.76 5.56 -25.31
N LYS A 135 -15.68 6.16 -26.06
CA LYS A 135 -15.95 5.91 -27.46
C LYS A 135 -14.81 6.45 -28.32
N SER A 136 -14.27 5.62 -29.21
CA SER A 136 -13.64 6.12 -30.44
C SER A 136 -14.15 5.33 -31.64
N GLN A 137 -15.03 5.98 -32.40
CA GLN A 137 -15.35 5.65 -33.78
C GLN A 137 -14.08 5.75 -34.63
N LEU A 138 -13.87 4.80 -35.55
CA LEU A 138 -13.25 5.09 -36.86
C LEU A 138 -13.66 3.98 -37.85
N ASP A 139 -14.32 4.43 -38.92
CA ASP A 139 -14.83 3.65 -40.04
C ASP A 139 -13.73 2.96 -40.85
N ARG A 140 -14.00 1.76 -41.39
CA ARG A 140 -13.68 1.44 -42.80
C ARG A 140 -14.39 0.19 -43.32
N GLU A 141 -15.44 0.48 -44.08
CA GLU A 141 -15.92 -0.06 -45.36
C GLU A 141 -15.80 -1.56 -45.71
N GLU A 142 -16.98 -2.05 -46.09
CA GLU A 142 -17.36 -3.33 -46.67
C GLU A 142 -16.59 -3.74 -47.94
N SER A 143 -16.50 -5.05 -48.15
CA SER A 143 -16.57 -5.62 -49.50
C SER A 143 -17.28 -6.98 -49.43
N SER A 144 -18.45 -7.02 -50.04
CA SER A 144 -19.35 -8.15 -50.18
C SER A 144 -19.01 -8.98 -51.42
N ALA A 145 -19.12 -10.31 -51.33
CA ALA A 145 -19.60 -11.14 -52.44
C ALA A 145 -19.97 -12.55 -51.96
N SER A 146 -21.12 -12.99 -52.43
CA SER A 146 -21.89 -14.17 -52.02
C SER A 146 -21.74 -15.33 -53.02
N ARG A 147 -21.87 -16.59 -52.54
CA ARG A 147 -22.80 -17.64 -53.01
C ARG A 147 -22.22 -19.06 -53.19
N ASN A 148 -22.90 -19.97 -52.49
CA ASN A 148 -23.45 -21.29 -52.89
C ASN A 148 -22.54 -22.51 -53.17
N GLY A 149 -22.87 -23.63 -52.53
CA GLY A 149 -22.64 -24.97 -53.08
C GLY A 149 -22.69 -26.20 -52.14
N THR A 150 -23.87 -26.55 -51.63
CA THR A 150 -24.42 -27.93 -51.44
C THR A 150 -23.60 -29.11 -50.87
N ASN A 151 -24.07 -29.61 -49.71
CA ASN A 151 -24.36 -31.00 -49.26
C ASN A 151 -23.56 -32.20 -49.80
N ALA A 152 -22.96 -33.01 -48.90
CA ALA A 152 -23.57 -34.25 -48.35
C ALA A 152 -22.55 -35.24 -47.71
N SER A 153 -22.86 -35.66 -46.47
CA SER A 153 -22.70 -37.00 -45.86
C SER A 153 -21.34 -37.72 -45.78
N GLY A 154 -20.94 -38.00 -44.53
CA GLY A 154 -20.73 -39.38 -44.07
C GLY A 154 -19.36 -39.77 -43.53
N GLY A 155 -19.32 -40.24 -42.27
CA GLY A 155 -18.34 -41.23 -41.80
C GLY A 155 -17.29 -40.70 -40.82
N SER A 156 -17.34 -41.23 -39.60
CA SER A 156 -16.35 -41.09 -38.54
C SER A 156 -14.97 -41.59 -38.97
N ASP A 157 -13.90 -40.95 -38.53
CA ASP A 157 -12.96 -41.54 -37.58
C ASP A 157 -11.84 -40.54 -37.22
N LEU A 158 -11.57 -40.50 -35.92
CA LEU A 158 -10.39 -40.01 -35.22
C LEU A 158 -9.20 -39.56 -36.10
N GLU A 159 -8.93 -38.26 -36.18
CA GLU A 159 -7.56 -37.75 -36.20
C GLU A 159 -7.49 -36.38 -35.50
N SER A 160 -6.63 -36.34 -34.48
CA SER A 160 -5.91 -35.22 -33.90
C SER A 160 -6.17 -33.87 -34.58
N SER A 161 -7.00 -33.01 -33.96
CA SER A 161 -7.03 -31.60 -34.33
C SER A 161 -5.66 -31.01 -34.02
N SER A 162 -4.90 -30.75 -35.07
CA SER A 162 -3.70 -29.92 -35.08
C SER A 162 -3.93 -28.68 -34.21
N VAL A 163 -3.34 -28.69 -33.02
CA VAL A 163 -3.12 -27.48 -32.22
C VAL A 163 -2.23 -26.59 -33.08
N SER A 164 -2.85 -25.59 -33.71
CA SER A 164 -2.16 -24.41 -34.23
C SER A 164 -1.27 -23.88 -33.11
N GLY A 165 0.01 -23.66 -33.41
CA GLY A 165 1.03 -23.25 -32.44
C GLY A 165 0.61 -22.00 -31.66
N GLU A 166 0.01 -22.23 -30.52
CA GLU A 166 -0.19 -21.23 -29.48
C GLU A 166 1.15 -21.14 -28.75
N ASP A 167 1.72 -19.94 -28.69
CA ASP A 167 2.74 -19.61 -27.70
C ASP A 167 2.17 -19.96 -26.33
N HIS A 168 2.53 -21.14 -25.82
CA HIS A 168 2.10 -21.56 -24.51
C HIS A 168 2.89 -20.74 -23.51
N THR A 169 2.29 -19.66 -23.00
CA THR A 169 2.77 -18.98 -21.81
C THR A 169 2.84 -20.01 -20.68
N VAL A 170 4.05 -20.24 -20.17
CA VAL A 170 4.28 -21.19 -19.08
C VAL A 170 4.46 -20.41 -17.79
N LEU A 171 3.65 -20.75 -16.80
CA LEU A 171 3.82 -20.27 -15.43
C LEU A 171 4.84 -21.15 -14.69
N GLN A 172 5.82 -20.51 -14.06
CA GLN A 172 6.93 -21.19 -13.41
C GLN A 172 7.05 -20.75 -11.95
N MET A 173 7.45 -21.69 -11.09
CA MET A 173 7.87 -21.42 -9.72
C MET A 173 9.35 -21.85 -9.60
N ILE A 174 10.24 -20.87 -9.50
CA ILE A 174 11.69 -21.05 -9.67
C ILE A 174 12.37 -20.91 -8.31
N MET A 175 13.27 -21.84 -7.98
CA MET A 175 14.12 -21.69 -6.78
C MET A 175 15.09 -20.54 -6.98
N VAL A 176 15.10 -19.57 -6.05
CA VAL A 176 16.04 -18.45 -6.04
C VAL A 176 17.14 -18.62 -5.00
N LYS A 177 17.01 -19.58 -4.09
CA LYS A 177 18.00 -19.92 -3.05
C LYS A 177 18.07 -21.43 -2.82
N ASP A 178 19.25 -21.90 -2.40
CA ASP A 178 19.43 -23.27 -1.96
C ASP A 178 18.73 -23.52 -0.62
N VAL A 179 17.90 -24.57 -0.56
CA VAL A 179 17.18 -24.97 0.66
C VAL A 179 17.61 -26.36 1.10
N ALA A 180 17.88 -26.52 2.40
CA ALA A 180 18.28 -27.80 2.98
C ALA A 180 17.11 -28.80 2.99
N VAL A 181 17.44 -30.08 2.84
CA VAL A 181 16.44 -31.17 2.85
C VAL A 181 15.63 -31.16 4.14
N GLY A 182 14.30 -31.19 4.01
CA GLY A 182 13.36 -31.21 5.13
C GLY A 182 12.99 -29.83 5.69
N VAL A 183 13.52 -28.75 5.13
CA VAL A 183 13.15 -27.37 5.46
C VAL A 183 11.99 -26.93 4.55
N GLU A 184 11.08 -26.13 5.10
CA GLU A 184 9.98 -25.52 4.35
C GLU A 184 10.52 -24.49 3.34
N VAL A 185 9.89 -24.42 2.18
CA VAL A 185 10.24 -23.51 1.08
C VAL A 185 9.23 -22.37 1.08
N PHE A 186 9.73 -21.13 1.10
CA PHE A 186 8.89 -19.94 1.18
C PHE A 186 8.85 -19.17 -0.15
N ASN A 187 7.69 -18.60 -0.46
CA ASN A 187 7.48 -17.60 -1.51
C ASN A 187 7.47 -16.19 -0.89
N THR A 188 7.50 -15.15 -1.72
CA THR A 188 7.08 -13.80 -1.34
C THR A 188 5.66 -13.52 -1.84
N TYR A 189 4.87 -12.79 -1.05
CA TYR A 189 3.55 -12.29 -1.46
C TYR A 189 3.63 -10.79 -1.82
N GLY A 190 4.86 -10.28 -1.95
CA GLY A 190 5.17 -8.86 -2.09
C GLY A 190 5.72 -8.26 -0.81
N LEU A 191 5.98 -6.95 -0.87
CA LEU A 191 6.58 -6.15 0.20
C LEU A 191 5.48 -5.61 1.13
N LEU A 192 4.85 -6.50 1.89
CA LEU A 192 3.64 -6.21 2.64
C LEU A 192 3.91 -6.01 4.14
N GLY A 193 3.37 -4.93 4.71
CA GLY A 193 3.33 -4.72 6.16
C GLY A 193 2.33 -5.64 6.87
N ASN A 194 2.41 -5.69 8.20
CA ASN A 194 1.58 -6.62 8.99
C ASN A 194 0.08 -6.33 8.87
N ALA A 195 -0.30 -5.07 8.64
CA ALA A 195 -1.69 -4.71 8.43
C ALA A 195 -2.27 -5.35 7.16
N ALA A 196 -1.53 -5.27 6.05
CA ALA A 196 -1.90 -5.88 4.78
C ALA A 196 -1.87 -7.42 4.85
N LEU A 197 -0.84 -7.99 5.49
CA LEU A 197 -0.75 -9.44 5.70
C LEU A 197 -1.94 -9.98 6.49
N LEU A 198 -2.35 -9.28 7.55
CA LEU A 198 -3.48 -9.70 8.37
C LEU A 198 -4.81 -9.56 7.62
N HIS A 199 -4.99 -8.46 6.88
CA HIS A 199 -6.19 -8.18 6.12
C HIS A 199 -6.39 -9.16 4.95
N ARG A 200 -5.35 -9.41 4.16
CA ARG A 200 -5.45 -10.26 2.95
C ARG A 200 -5.25 -11.74 3.23
N TYR A 201 -4.34 -12.11 4.15
CA TYR A 201 -3.91 -13.49 4.35
C TYR A 201 -4.20 -14.04 5.75
N GLY A 202 -4.62 -13.20 6.70
CA GLY A 202 -5.04 -13.63 8.03
C GLY A 202 -3.91 -14.02 8.98
N PHE A 203 -2.68 -13.55 8.73
CA PHE A 203 -1.54 -13.75 9.63
C PHE A 203 -0.68 -12.47 9.73
N THR A 204 0.27 -12.46 10.67
CA THR A 204 1.27 -11.40 10.83
C THR A 204 2.63 -12.03 11.09
N GLU A 205 3.70 -11.31 10.78
CA GLU A 205 5.07 -11.72 11.03
C GLU A 205 5.70 -10.83 12.11
N PRO A 206 6.32 -11.43 13.15
CA PRO A 206 7.14 -10.65 14.07
C PRO A 206 8.34 -10.07 13.33
N ASP A 207 8.70 -8.83 13.65
CA ASP A 207 9.88 -8.14 13.12
C ASP A 207 9.88 -7.96 11.57
N ASN A 208 8.69 -7.81 10.97
CA ASN A 208 8.52 -7.50 9.55
C ASN A 208 9.19 -6.14 9.19
N SER A 209 10.11 -6.15 8.22
CA SER A 209 10.86 -4.98 7.75
C SER A 209 10.06 -4.03 6.86
N TYR A 210 8.93 -4.46 6.31
CA TYR A 210 8.04 -3.64 5.49
C TYR A 210 6.80 -3.17 6.27
N ASP A 211 6.82 -3.32 7.60
CA ASP A 211 5.71 -2.85 8.42
C ASP A 211 5.62 -1.32 8.43
N ILE A 212 4.40 -0.80 8.50
CA ILE A 212 4.11 0.63 8.44
C ILE A 212 3.10 1.01 9.52
N VAL A 213 3.07 2.30 9.88
CA VAL A 213 1.97 2.88 10.66
C VAL A 213 1.42 4.12 9.96
N ASN A 214 0.10 4.19 9.88
CA ASN A 214 -0.58 5.28 9.18
C ASN A 214 -0.86 6.45 10.15
N ILE A 215 -0.65 7.66 9.65
CA ILE A 215 -1.05 8.93 10.27
C ILE A 215 -2.11 9.56 9.37
N ASP A 216 -3.38 9.48 9.79
CA ASP A 216 -4.50 10.04 9.02
C ASP A 216 -4.36 11.56 8.88
N LEU A 217 -4.76 12.12 7.74
CA LEU A 217 -4.77 13.57 7.54
C LEU A 217 -5.62 14.27 8.60
N GLU A 218 -6.73 13.66 9.01
CA GLU A 218 -7.59 14.18 10.09
C GLU A 218 -6.82 14.32 11.40
N LEU A 219 -5.89 13.41 11.71
CA LEU A 219 -5.04 13.50 12.89
C LEU A 219 -4.08 14.70 12.80
N VAL A 220 -3.55 14.97 11.60
CA VAL A 220 -2.72 16.15 11.33
C VAL A 220 -3.54 17.45 11.48
N LEU A 221 -4.78 17.46 11.00
CA LEU A 221 -5.69 18.61 11.13
C LEU A 221 -6.14 18.84 12.57
N GLN A 222 -6.38 17.77 13.34
CA GLN A 222 -6.64 17.83 14.78
C GLN A 222 -5.44 18.43 15.52
N TRP A 223 -4.23 17.95 15.23
CA TRP A 223 -3.00 18.52 15.78
C TRP A 223 -2.86 20.00 15.42
N SER A 224 -3.05 20.38 14.15
CA SER A 224 -2.96 21.77 13.70
C SER A 224 -3.98 22.66 14.39
N SER A 225 -5.20 22.17 14.60
CA SER A 225 -6.27 22.91 15.28
C SER A 225 -5.98 23.20 16.76
N SER A 226 -5.08 22.42 17.39
CA SER A 226 -4.61 22.71 18.76
C SER A 226 -3.64 23.89 18.82
N LEU A 227 -3.00 24.24 17.71
CA LEU A 227 -1.97 25.29 17.63
C LEU A 227 -2.43 26.53 16.84
N PHE A 228 -3.31 26.33 15.86
CA PHE A 228 -3.66 27.34 14.86
C PHE A 228 -5.17 27.44 14.65
N SER A 229 -5.61 28.56 14.09
CA SER A 229 -7.00 28.76 13.71
C SER A 229 -7.39 27.87 12.51
N SER A 230 -8.68 27.55 12.39
CA SER A 230 -9.22 26.80 11.24
C SER A 230 -8.89 27.47 9.89
N ARG A 231 -8.91 28.82 9.83
CA ARG A 231 -8.52 29.58 8.64
C ARG A 231 -7.06 29.34 8.26
N HIS A 232 -6.16 29.30 9.24
CA HIS A 232 -4.74 29.02 9.03
C HIS A 232 -4.55 27.62 8.46
N SER A 233 -5.06 26.60 9.17
CA SER A 233 -4.92 25.19 8.75
C SER A 233 -5.45 24.98 7.33
N ARG A 234 -6.64 25.52 7.02
CA ARG A 234 -7.23 25.40 5.68
C ARG A 234 -6.42 26.07 4.59
N ALA A 235 -5.90 27.28 4.83
CA ALA A 235 -5.10 27.99 3.84
C ALA A 235 -3.79 27.24 3.55
N ARG A 236 -3.14 26.72 4.59
CA ARG A 236 -1.90 25.93 4.49
C ARG A 236 -2.12 24.58 3.79
N LEU A 237 -3.19 23.86 4.14
CA LEU A 237 -3.57 22.62 3.45
C LEU A 237 -3.89 22.88 1.97
N SER A 238 -4.65 23.93 1.67
CA SER A 238 -4.97 24.30 0.28
C SER A 238 -3.72 24.65 -0.52
N LEU A 239 -2.72 25.28 0.09
CA LEU A 239 -1.44 25.53 -0.57
C LEU A 239 -0.71 24.23 -0.89
N TRP A 240 -0.69 23.30 0.08
CA TRP A 240 -0.06 22.00 -0.08
C TRP A 240 -0.71 21.18 -1.21
N GLN A 241 -2.04 21.18 -1.31
CA GLN A 241 -2.76 20.55 -2.42
C GLN A 241 -2.53 21.27 -3.77
N ARG A 242 -2.44 22.61 -3.77
CA ARG A 242 -2.12 23.39 -4.98
C ARG A 242 -0.69 23.17 -5.48
N LEU A 243 0.20 22.75 -4.60
CA LEU A 243 1.53 22.25 -4.96
C LEU A 243 1.48 20.84 -5.56
N GLY A 244 0.30 20.21 -5.62
CA GLY A 244 0.09 18.89 -6.20
C GLY A 244 0.50 17.73 -5.30
N TYR A 245 0.71 17.99 -4.01
CA TYR A 245 0.87 16.92 -3.02
C TYR A 245 -0.50 16.41 -2.56
N SER A 246 -0.55 15.10 -2.35
CA SER A 246 -1.61 14.37 -1.67
C SER A 246 -0.98 13.31 -0.76
N GLY A 247 -1.74 12.81 0.19
CA GLY A 247 -1.40 11.63 0.96
C GLY A 247 -1.68 10.36 0.16
N CYS A 248 -1.49 9.23 0.81
CA CYS A 248 -2.01 7.97 0.32
C CYS A 248 -3.53 7.98 0.44
N ASP A 249 -4.21 7.61 -0.63
CA ASP A 249 -5.66 7.58 -0.67
C ASP A 249 -6.17 6.17 -0.32
N SER A 250 -7.12 6.12 0.60
CA SER A 250 -8.07 5.02 0.73
C SER A 250 -9.46 5.59 0.42
N GLN A 251 -10.38 4.74 -0.04
CA GLN A 251 -11.71 5.11 -0.57
C GLN A 251 -12.46 6.23 0.21
N ASP A 252 -12.21 6.41 1.51
CA ASP A 252 -12.82 7.46 2.34
C ASP A 252 -11.84 8.33 3.15
N ALA A 253 -10.52 8.11 3.07
CA ALA A 253 -9.55 8.82 3.91
C ALA A 253 -8.16 8.94 3.29
N GLU A 254 -7.59 10.14 3.42
CA GLU A 254 -6.20 10.46 3.08
C GLU A 254 -5.31 10.25 4.32
N TYR A 255 -4.18 9.57 4.16
CA TYR A 255 -3.25 9.26 5.25
C TYR A 255 -1.79 9.35 4.79
N PHE A 256 -0.88 9.32 5.75
CA PHE A 256 0.56 9.28 5.52
C PHE A 256 1.17 8.05 6.15
N GLU A 257 2.15 7.45 5.48
CA GLU A 257 2.84 6.26 5.99
C GLU A 257 4.13 6.63 6.72
N ILE A 258 4.42 5.84 7.76
CA ILE A 258 5.68 5.86 8.47
C ILE A 258 6.25 4.46 8.42
N THR A 259 7.45 4.35 7.85
CA THR A 259 8.11 3.08 7.55
C THR A 259 8.54 2.35 8.82
N SER A 260 8.92 1.08 8.68
CA SER A 260 9.42 0.26 9.78
C SER A 260 10.61 0.88 10.52
N ASP A 261 11.36 1.77 9.87
CA ASP A 261 12.49 2.52 10.43
C ASP A 261 12.11 3.83 11.11
N GLY A 262 10.82 4.16 11.13
CA GLY A 262 10.31 5.40 11.72
C GLY A 262 10.53 6.62 10.82
N GLU A 263 10.75 6.40 9.51
CA GLU A 263 10.89 7.48 8.55
C GLU A 263 9.51 7.87 8.01
N PRO A 264 9.10 9.14 8.15
CA PRO A 264 7.84 9.62 7.58
C PRO A 264 7.97 9.89 6.08
N GLN A 265 6.85 9.73 5.37
CA GLN A 265 6.69 10.19 4.00
C GLN A 265 7.03 11.69 3.83
N SER A 266 7.53 12.05 2.65
CA SER A 266 7.97 13.42 2.33
C SER A 266 6.80 14.39 2.36
N GLU A 267 5.66 13.94 1.90
CA GLU A 267 4.38 14.61 1.80
C GLU A 267 3.93 15.11 3.17
N LEU A 268 4.04 14.27 4.20
CA LEU A 268 3.79 14.64 5.59
C LEU A 268 4.78 15.70 6.09
N LEU A 269 6.08 15.53 5.80
CA LEU A 269 7.11 16.51 6.21
C LEU A 269 6.86 17.87 5.58
N ILE A 270 6.48 17.91 4.31
CA ILE A 270 6.17 19.12 3.56
C ILE A 270 4.91 19.78 4.13
N LEU A 271 3.85 19.01 4.39
CA LEU A 271 2.62 19.53 4.99
C LEU A 271 2.91 20.17 6.35
N LEU A 272 3.64 19.48 7.23
CA LEU A 272 4.02 20.01 8.54
C LEU A 272 4.90 21.26 8.42
N TYR A 273 5.84 21.27 7.47
CA TYR A 273 6.66 22.44 7.20
C TYR A 273 5.80 23.65 6.80
N ILE A 274 4.88 23.48 5.84
CA ILE A 274 3.96 24.53 5.38
C ILE A 274 3.05 25.00 6.52
N MET A 275 2.51 24.09 7.31
CA MET A 275 1.67 24.41 8.48
C MET A 275 2.41 25.29 9.50
N LEU A 276 3.71 25.06 9.67
CA LEU A 276 4.56 25.77 10.63
C LEU A 276 5.30 26.98 10.03
N LEU A 277 5.10 27.28 8.74
CA LEU A 277 5.73 28.43 8.10
C LEU A 277 5.21 29.76 8.68
N PRO A 278 6.12 30.69 9.05
CA PRO A 278 5.75 32.07 9.33
C PRO A 278 5.00 32.70 8.16
N GLU A 279 4.10 33.64 8.45
CA GLU A 279 3.19 34.21 7.46
C GLU A 279 3.92 34.85 6.27
N ASP A 280 5.03 35.56 6.51
CA ASP A 280 5.83 36.17 5.44
C ASP A 280 6.45 35.12 4.50
N ALA A 281 6.95 34.01 5.07
CA ALA A 281 7.56 32.92 4.31
C ALA A 281 6.51 32.13 3.54
N TYR A 282 5.33 31.92 4.12
CA TYR A 282 4.20 31.33 3.42
C TYR A 282 3.76 32.17 2.22
N ARG A 283 3.59 33.49 2.39
CA ARG A 283 3.18 34.37 1.27
C ARG A 283 4.19 34.37 0.15
N LYS A 284 5.49 34.28 0.49
CA LYS A 284 6.54 34.13 -0.50
C LYS A 284 6.42 32.80 -1.25
N LEU A 285 6.19 31.70 -0.54
CA LEU A 285 5.97 30.39 -1.16
C LEU A 285 4.73 30.40 -2.07
N ASP A 286 3.60 30.96 -1.61
CA ASP A 286 2.36 31.09 -2.39
C ASP A 286 2.54 31.93 -3.67
N LEU A 287 3.32 33.02 -3.59
CA LEU A 287 3.68 33.82 -4.76
C LEU A 287 4.59 33.04 -5.73
N THR A 288 5.56 32.29 -5.19
CA THR A 288 6.53 31.53 -5.99
C THR A 288 5.84 30.43 -6.79
N ILE A 289 4.80 29.80 -6.25
CA ILE A 289 3.98 28.80 -6.95
C ILE A 289 3.34 29.37 -8.21
N SER A 290 2.94 30.63 -8.20
CA SER A 290 2.37 31.29 -9.40
C SER A 290 3.39 31.48 -10.52
N THR A 291 4.68 31.29 -10.24
CA THR A 291 5.80 31.54 -11.16
C THR A 291 6.69 30.32 -11.43
N ALA A 292 6.59 29.26 -10.64
CA ALA A 292 7.44 28.07 -10.73
C ALA A 292 6.91 27.04 -11.74
N GLY A 293 7.81 26.34 -12.41
CA GLY A 293 7.47 25.31 -13.42
C GLY A 293 7.21 23.91 -12.83
N SER A 294 7.62 23.64 -11.60
CA SER A 294 7.46 22.32 -10.93
C SER A 294 7.22 22.42 -9.41
N GLN A 295 6.70 21.33 -8.82
CA GLN A 295 6.19 21.24 -7.44
C GLN A 295 7.30 21.33 -6.37
N ASP A 296 8.37 20.55 -6.53
CA ASP A 296 9.51 20.50 -5.61
C ASP A 296 10.39 21.75 -5.69
N GLU A 297 10.46 22.37 -6.87
CA GLU A 297 11.31 23.53 -7.12
C GLU A 297 10.91 24.74 -6.28
N ALA A 298 9.60 24.97 -6.08
CA ALA A 298 9.11 26.07 -5.23
C ALA A 298 9.55 25.91 -3.77
N ILE A 299 9.51 24.69 -3.24
CA ILE A 299 9.96 24.37 -1.87
C ILE A 299 11.47 24.46 -1.79
N CYS A 300 12.18 23.89 -2.76
CA CYS A 300 13.63 23.92 -2.84
C CYS A 300 14.17 25.34 -2.89
N VAL A 301 13.56 26.24 -3.66
CA VAL A 301 13.92 27.66 -3.72
C VAL A 301 13.76 28.29 -2.34
N CYS A 302 12.62 28.06 -1.67
CA CYS A 302 12.40 28.60 -0.32
C CYS A 302 13.39 28.05 0.72
N LEU A 303 13.71 26.75 0.65
CA LEU A 303 14.68 26.11 1.55
C LEU A 303 16.12 26.54 1.25
N SER A 304 16.48 26.68 -0.03
CA SER A 304 17.77 27.13 -0.54
C SER A 304 18.08 28.55 -0.05
N GLU A 305 17.16 29.50 -0.24
CA GLU A 305 17.31 30.89 0.22
C GLU A 305 17.41 30.98 1.75
N LYS A 306 16.58 30.21 2.47
CA LYS A 306 16.56 30.20 3.94
C LYS A 306 17.89 29.68 4.51
N ASN A 307 18.45 28.64 3.90
CA ASN A 307 19.66 27.98 4.38
C ASN A 307 20.95 28.51 3.73
N ASN A 308 20.86 29.37 2.70
CA ASN A 308 21.97 29.83 1.86
C ASN A 308 22.77 28.68 1.25
N ILE A 309 22.07 27.71 0.65
CA ILE A 309 22.64 26.51 0.02
C ILE A 309 22.28 26.52 -1.47
N PRO A 310 23.16 26.09 -2.39
CA PRO A 310 22.83 25.96 -3.81
C PRO A 310 21.56 25.13 -4.03
N LEU A 311 20.77 25.49 -5.04
CA LEU A 311 19.47 24.85 -5.32
C LEU A 311 19.62 23.33 -5.50
N GLU A 312 20.58 22.88 -6.32
CA GLU A 312 20.87 21.45 -6.56
C GLU A 312 21.08 20.66 -5.26
N LYS A 313 21.87 21.22 -4.35
CA LYS A 313 22.13 20.62 -3.04
C LYS A 313 20.94 20.69 -2.10
N ALA A 314 20.05 21.68 -2.27
CA ALA A 314 18.80 21.74 -1.54
C ALA A 314 17.85 20.62 -1.98
N THR A 315 17.82 20.32 -3.29
CA THR A 315 17.02 19.22 -3.87
C THR A 315 17.48 17.85 -3.37
N GLU A 316 18.79 17.61 -3.29
CA GLU A 316 19.34 16.36 -2.73
C GLU A 316 19.05 16.18 -1.24
N MET A 317 18.95 17.28 -0.48
CA MET A 317 18.82 17.28 0.98
C MET A 317 17.44 17.69 1.47
N ILE A 318 16.40 17.70 0.63
CA ILE A 318 15.06 18.22 0.98
C ILE A 318 14.56 17.64 2.30
N LYS A 319 14.58 16.30 2.45
CA LYS A 319 14.09 15.64 3.67
C LYS A 319 14.83 16.12 4.91
N GLU A 320 16.15 16.24 4.85
CA GLU A 320 16.96 16.74 5.97
C GLU A 320 16.67 18.22 6.28
N LEU A 321 16.42 19.04 5.26
CA LEU A 321 16.12 20.46 5.40
C LEU A 321 14.70 20.71 5.95
N LEU A 322 13.76 19.81 5.68
CA LEU A 322 12.39 19.85 6.20
C LEU A 322 12.32 19.50 7.70
N LEU A 323 13.27 18.71 8.21
CA LEU A 323 13.41 18.33 9.63
C LEU A 323 13.89 19.50 10.51
N THR A 324 13.16 20.61 10.47
CA THR A 324 13.33 21.75 11.37
C THR A 324 12.94 21.38 12.81
N GLU A 325 13.42 22.14 13.80
CA GLU A 325 13.06 21.93 15.21
C GLU A 325 11.53 21.89 15.43
N SER A 326 10.79 22.77 14.75
CA SER A 326 9.33 22.83 14.85
C SER A 326 8.66 21.62 14.21
N VAL A 327 9.15 21.15 13.06
CA VAL A 327 8.63 19.94 12.40
C VAL A 327 8.92 18.70 13.23
N CYS A 328 10.12 18.59 13.81
CA CYS A 328 10.47 17.49 14.71
C CYS A 328 9.55 17.44 15.95
N LYS A 329 9.23 18.61 16.53
CA LYS A 329 8.26 18.70 17.64
C LYS A 329 6.86 18.27 17.20
N ALA A 330 6.43 18.67 16.01
CA ALA A 330 5.16 18.25 15.44
C ALA A 330 5.08 16.73 15.24
N LEU A 331 6.11 16.12 14.64
CA LEU A 331 6.21 14.66 14.47
C LEU A 331 6.12 13.92 15.80
N HIS A 332 6.79 14.42 16.84
CA HIS A 332 6.70 13.83 18.17
C HIS A 332 5.28 13.92 18.74
N SER A 333 4.62 15.08 18.62
CA SER A 333 3.23 15.25 19.06
C SER A 333 2.26 14.35 18.30
N LEU A 334 2.46 14.19 16.99
CA LEU A 334 1.66 13.27 16.18
C LEU A 334 1.88 11.80 16.57
N ALA A 335 3.12 11.42 16.90
CA ALA A 335 3.42 10.09 17.42
C ALA A 335 2.65 9.80 18.72
N ASP A 336 2.63 10.78 19.64
CA ASP A 336 1.93 10.68 20.92
C ASP A 336 0.41 10.60 20.73
N LEU A 337 -0.14 11.43 19.84
CA LEU A 337 -1.56 11.39 19.47
C LEU A 337 -1.94 10.04 18.86
N ARG A 338 -1.14 9.54 17.91
CA ARG A 338 -1.40 8.25 17.25
C ARG A 338 -1.30 7.08 18.22
N GLU A 339 -0.34 7.10 19.15
CA GLU A 339 -0.17 6.05 20.15
C GLU A 339 -1.34 5.99 21.15
N SER A 340 -1.99 7.13 21.41
CA SER A 340 -3.12 7.21 22.34
C SER A 340 -4.34 6.37 21.90
N PHE A 341 -4.43 5.98 20.63
CA PHE A 341 -5.50 5.12 20.12
C PHE A 341 -5.35 3.64 20.49
N TYR A 342 -4.19 3.20 20.97
CA TYR A 342 -3.96 1.81 21.39
C TYR A 342 -4.39 1.50 22.83
N GLY A 343 -5.15 2.39 23.46
CA GLY A 343 -5.62 2.23 24.83
C GLY A 343 -4.58 2.55 25.90
N LEU A 344 -4.90 2.18 27.15
CA LEU A 344 -4.13 2.56 28.34
C LEU A 344 -2.93 1.65 28.65
N ASN A 345 -2.88 0.47 28.04
CA ASN A 345 -1.78 -0.47 28.26
C ASN A 345 -0.47 0.10 27.72
N SER A 346 0.64 -0.14 28.41
CA SER A 346 1.95 0.25 27.90
C SER A 346 2.45 -0.74 26.85
N LYS A 347 3.38 -0.31 25.99
CA LYS A 347 4.07 -1.19 25.03
C LYS A 347 4.68 -2.41 25.73
N LYS A 348 5.20 -2.22 26.96
CA LYS A 348 5.81 -3.30 27.74
C LYS A 348 4.77 -4.34 28.14
N ASP A 349 3.58 -3.91 28.54
CA ASP A 349 2.49 -4.80 28.90
C ASP A 349 2.07 -5.63 27.68
N ASP A 350 1.90 -5.01 26.52
CA ASP A 350 1.56 -5.74 25.28
C ASP A 350 2.64 -6.76 24.89
N ILE A 351 3.93 -6.44 25.06
CA ILE A 351 5.04 -7.37 24.81
C ILE A 351 4.99 -8.54 25.79
N GLU A 352 4.67 -8.30 27.06
CA GLU A 352 4.56 -9.35 28.07
C GLU A 352 3.37 -10.28 27.78
N VAL A 353 2.21 -9.71 27.41
CA VAL A 353 1.05 -10.48 26.97
C VAL A 353 1.38 -11.28 25.72
N LEU A 354 2.06 -10.70 24.73
CA LEU A 354 2.46 -11.39 23.50
C LEU A 354 3.38 -12.59 23.78
N ARG A 355 4.31 -12.46 24.73
CA ARG A 355 5.20 -13.57 25.14
C ARG A 355 4.45 -14.70 25.85
N CYS A 356 3.42 -14.37 26.61
CA CYS A 356 2.59 -15.34 27.34
C CYS A 356 1.43 -15.87 26.50
N CYS A 357 1.12 -15.24 25.38
CA CYS A 357 0.02 -15.62 24.50
C CYS A 357 0.36 -16.96 23.82
N SER A 358 -0.47 -17.97 24.08
CA SER A 358 -0.36 -19.22 23.33
C SER A 358 -0.90 -19.01 21.92
N ILE A 359 -0.25 -19.60 20.91
CA ILE A 359 -0.70 -19.62 19.50
C ILE A 359 -2.14 -20.16 19.34
N ARG A 360 -2.72 -20.79 20.37
CA ARG A 360 -4.12 -21.24 20.36
C ARG A 360 -5.13 -20.09 20.26
N ASP A 361 -4.80 -18.89 20.76
CA ASP A 361 -5.61 -17.69 20.52
C ASP A 361 -4.99 -16.84 19.40
N ARG A 362 -5.16 -17.31 18.17
CA ARG A 362 -4.58 -16.67 16.97
C ARG A 362 -5.00 -15.22 16.81
N LYS A 363 -6.24 -14.88 17.17
CA LYS A 363 -6.76 -13.51 17.02
C LYS A 363 -6.06 -12.55 17.97
N LEU A 364 -5.93 -12.96 19.24
CA LEU A 364 -5.19 -12.18 20.23
C LEU A 364 -3.70 -12.08 19.86
N TYR A 365 -3.11 -13.17 19.38
CA TYR A 365 -1.72 -13.17 18.95
C TYR A 365 -1.46 -12.15 17.83
N HIS A 366 -2.19 -12.23 16.71
CA HIS A 366 -1.96 -11.34 15.57
C HIS A 366 -2.30 -9.88 15.89
N SER A 367 -3.30 -9.63 16.75
CA SER A 367 -3.62 -8.27 17.21
C SER A 367 -2.51 -7.66 18.05
N LEU A 368 -1.89 -8.45 18.92
CA LEU A 368 -0.76 -8.01 19.73
C LEU A 368 0.50 -7.80 18.90
N VAL A 369 0.78 -8.67 17.93
CA VAL A 369 1.92 -8.49 17.01
C VAL A 369 1.81 -7.15 16.29
N LEU A 370 0.65 -6.87 15.70
CA LEU A 370 0.41 -5.62 14.97
C LEU A 370 0.53 -4.38 15.88
N ARG A 371 -0.11 -4.41 17.06
CA ARG A 371 -0.05 -3.31 18.01
C ARG A 371 1.38 -3.04 18.49
N VAL A 372 2.12 -4.10 18.81
CA VAL A 372 3.51 -3.99 19.27
C VAL A 372 4.40 -3.46 18.15
N SER A 373 4.20 -3.90 16.90
CA SER A 373 5.00 -3.45 15.77
C SER A 373 4.74 -1.98 15.44
N GLU A 374 3.49 -1.55 15.36
CA GLU A 374 3.14 -0.14 15.13
C GLU A 374 3.68 0.77 16.26
N ARG A 375 3.58 0.35 17.53
CA ARG A 375 4.15 1.10 18.66
C ARG A 375 5.68 1.22 18.60
N ARG A 376 6.37 0.19 18.08
CA ARG A 376 7.83 0.27 17.83
C ARG A 376 8.14 1.28 16.72
N ILE A 377 7.33 1.32 15.67
CA ILE A 377 7.50 2.31 14.59
C ILE A 377 7.32 3.73 15.14
N LEU A 378 6.31 3.97 15.96
CA LEU A 378 6.09 5.29 16.60
C LEU A 378 7.24 5.68 17.55
N GLU A 379 7.87 4.72 18.23
CA GLU A 379 9.09 4.97 19.02
C GLU A 379 10.29 5.34 18.14
N LYS A 380 10.47 4.65 17.01
CA LYS A 380 11.51 5.00 16.03
C LYS A 380 11.26 6.38 15.41
N LEU A 381 10.01 6.73 15.11
CA LEU A 381 9.63 8.07 14.63
C LEU A 381 10.04 9.17 15.62
N ARG A 382 9.78 8.98 16.92
CA ARG A 382 10.25 9.91 17.96
C ARG A 382 11.76 10.03 17.98
N THR A 383 12.46 8.91 17.79
CA THR A 383 13.92 8.88 17.71
C THR A 383 14.43 9.64 16.48
N CYS A 384 13.81 9.44 15.31
CA CYS A 384 14.10 10.17 14.09
C CYS A 384 13.92 11.67 14.28
N ALA A 385 12.77 12.10 14.85
CA ALA A 385 12.52 13.50 15.19
C ALA A 385 13.56 14.07 16.18
N ALA A 386 13.98 13.30 17.19
CA ALA A 386 15.01 13.72 18.14
C ALA A 386 16.40 13.87 17.49
N ILE A 387 16.73 13.03 16.50
CA ILE A 387 17.97 13.14 15.71
C ILE A 387 17.90 14.39 14.80
N GLY A 388 16.79 14.60 14.11
CA GLY A 388 16.56 15.80 13.28
C GLY A 388 16.68 17.10 14.08
N MET A 389 16.20 17.11 15.32
CA MET A 389 16.37 18.26 16.22
C MET A 389 17.86 18.55 16.50
N LYS A 390 18.69 17.51 16.68
CA LYS A 390 20.14 17.67 16.93
C LYS A 390 20.91 18.15 15.70
N SER A 391 20.55 17.71 14.49
CA SER A 391 21.17 18.18 13.24
C SER A 391 20.79 19.64 12.95
N SER A 392 19.52 20.01 13.17
CA SER A 392 19.03 21.40 13.03
C SER A 392 19.72 22.40 13.98
N LEU A 393 20.02 21.97 15.22
CA LEU A 393 20.77 22.80 16.18
C LEU A 393 22.22 23.02 15.75
N LYS A 394 22.86 22.06 15.07
CA LYS A 394 24.22 22.20 14.53
C LYS A 394 24.26 23.18 13.36
N THR A 395 23.31 23.10 12.43
CA THR A 395 23.22 24.02 11.29
C THR A 395 22.90 25.45 11.74
N THR A 396 22.03 25.63 12.74
CA THR A 396 21.71 26.94 13.34
C THR A 396 22.89 27.58 14.08
N LYS A 397 23.73 26.78 14.76
CA LYS A 397 24.98 27.27 15.36
C LYS A 397 26.00 27.70 14.31
N ILE A 398 26.13 26.97 13.21
CA ILE A 398 27.06 27.33 12.11
C ILE A 398 26.59 28.61 11.39
N SER A 399 25.29 28.74 11.12
CA SER A 399 24.73 29.92 10.44
C SER A 399 24.80 31.19 11.30
N SER A 400 24.58 31.08 12.62
CA SER A 400 24.74 32.19 13.56
C SER A 400 26.21 32.63 13.74
N LEU A 401 27.17 31.70 13.75
CA LEU A 401 28.60 32.01 13.70
C LEU A 401 29.00 32.74 12.40
N ARG A 402 28.50 32.29 11.25
CA ARG A 402 28.76 32.94 9.95
C ARG A 402 28.15 34.35 9.85
N LYS A 403 26.94 34.56 10.39
CA LYS A 403 26.33 35.91 10.46
C LYS A 403 27.09 36.87 11.38
N ARG A 404 27.74 36.35 12.42
CA ARG A 404 28.56 37.15 13.35
C ARG A 404 29.93 37.51 12.77
N LEU A 405 30.49 36.67 11.90
CA LEU A 405 31.72 36.95 11.14
C LEU A 405 31.54 37.94 9.97
N LYS A 406 30.33 38.08 9.41
CA LYS A 406 30.01 39.09 8.38
C LYS A 406 29.64 40.47 8.93
N ARG A 407 29.57 40.63 10.26
CA ARG A 407 29.20 41.89 10.95
C ARG A 407 30.37 42.58 11.66
N ASN A 408 31.58 42.00 11.57
CA ASN A 408 32.86 42.60 11.93
C ASN A 408 33.66 42.81 10.64
#